data_AF-A0A4P9WY72-F1
#
_entry.id   AF-A0A4P9WY72-F1
#
_cell.length_a   1.000
_cell.length_b   1.000
_cell.length_c   1.000
_cell.angle_alpha   90.00
_cell.angle_beta   90.00
_cell.angle_gamma   90.00
#
_symmetry.space_group_name_H-M   'P 1'
#
loop_
_entity.id
_entity.type
_entity.pdbx_description
1 polymer ?
#
loop_
_entity_poly.entity_id
_entity_poly.type
_entity_poly.pdbx_seq_one_letter_code
_entity_poly.pdbx_strand_id
1 'polypeptide(L)'
;MVAFSTWLPIQSAMRSCDPVAARRSAKGILYLSALACLISQSAAADVGPTLTAALETGNSDWSAYNVARNFTGVRGMTLDPGSGDLLALSRSSQQVIAIWEDASDPTGFTNATILDVASLPGSPVLALTHGLTYYQANLLVSSATDVYQFPYPSGSRKAITNPPRTVVSNIAGGGRGGAPLGHQTRSIEISPDGQWLYVQIGSLNNVDEDSSRSQIRRVPWAEALAAINADTGSIDFSDMEVFADGLRNAVAFAHDQKGQLWAADNGADEIERPDIGLDHQENPVEEINLLASSGQFYGYPFCFSSNETSTDGTVVQRAMPATKDDGVHSDAWCQDPNNNTGPLATLPAHSSPIAMAFMPSHAGCAADADPNSAPLSFPCSWVGDLFVTTHGSWNADVARGYALYRVPFGSDGRPLSQAPDILLQATEAAATCSPSAGGGLGCFRPSGLVVKNGTFFVASDATGDIVYLVNSAGSKSAASSLASPRISSPQAVLATIAFLFVAMM
;
A
#
# COMPACT_ATOMS: atom_id res chain seq x y z
N MET A 1 -28.05 -64.60 3.84
CA MET A 1 -26.79 -64.74 4.59
C MET A 1 -26.18 -63.35 4.71
N VAL A 2 -26.46 -62.65 5.82
CA VAL A 2 -25.51 -62.04 6.80
C VAL A 2 -24.63 -60.91 6.24
N ALA A 3 -24.46 -59.71 6.81
CA ALA A 3 -25.18 -58.79 7.73
C ALA A 3 -24.31 -57.49 7.83
N PHE A 4 -24.95 -56.33 7.98
CA PHE A 4 -24.52 -55.05 8.61
C PHE A 4 -23.03 -54.65 8.76
N SER A 5 -22.67 -53.42 8.34
CA SER A 5 -22.44 -52.31 9.29
C SER A 5 -22.36 -50.94 8.60
N THR A 6 -22.61 -49.90 9.38
CA THR A 6 -22.97 -48.50 9.10
C THR A 6 -21.99 -47.55 9.78
N TRP A 7 -21.87 -46.30 9.29
CA TRP A 7 -21.78 -45.01 10.04
C TRP A 7 -20.75 -43.96 9.59
N LEU A 8 -21.22 -42.71 9.74
CA LEU A 8 -20.83 -41.36 9.32
C LEU A 8 -19.84 -40.66 10.32
N PRO A 9 -19.49 -39.36 10.16
CA PRO A 9 -18.19 -38.76 10.50
C PRO A 9 -18.12 -38.12 11.90
N ILE A 10 -16.89 -37.84 12.35
CA ILE A 10 -16.59 -37.21 13.65
C ILE A 10 -16.37 -35.70 13.47
N GLN A 11 -17.39 -34.91 13.81
CA GLN A 11 -17.22 -33.62 14.48
C GLN A 11 -17.29 -33.85 16.01
N SER A 12 -16.63 -32.99 16.77
CA SER A 12 -16.69 -32.81 18.23
C SER A 12 -15.56 -33.44 19.06
N ALA A 13 -14.57 -32.60 19.41
CA ALA A 13 -13.81 -32.72 20.65
C ALA A 13 -13.19 -31.35 21.05
N MET A 14 -14.02 -30.31 21.16
CA MET A 14 -13.76 -29.20 22.08
C MET A 14 -14.62 -29.43 23.31
N ARG A 15 -14.01 -29.83 24.44
CA ARG A 15 -14.41 -29.48 25.82
C ARG A 15 -13.57 -30.24 26.85
N SER A 16 -13.36 -29.56 27.98
CA SER A 16 -12.84 -29.97 29.29
C SER A 16 -11.33 -30.13 29.48
N CYS A 17 -10.66 -29.02 29.77
CA CYS A 17 -9.61 -29.00 30.80
C CYS A 17 -10.29 -28.71 32.15
N ASP A 18 -10.26 -29.66 33.08
CA ASP A 18 -10.65 -29.43 34.47
C ASP A 18 -9.71 -30.26 35.38
N PRO A 19 -8.96 -29.66 36.34
CA PRO A 19 -7.85 -30.33 37.00
C PRO A 19 -8.17 -30.76 38.44
N VAL A 20 -9.04 -31.74 38.67
CA VAL A 20 -9.17 -32.36 40.01
C VAL A 20 -9.59 -33.83 39.90
N ALA A 21 -8.62 -34.75 39.78
CA ALA A 21 -8.71 -36.13 40.27
C ALA A 21 -7.38 -36.88 40.08
N ALA A 22 -6.36 -36.50 40.84
CA ALA A 22 -5.23 -37.39 41.06
C ALA A 22 -5.56 -38.34 42.22
N ARG A 23 -5.55 -39.67 41.99
CA ARG A 23 -4.98 -40.65 42.93
C ARG A 23 -4.96 -42.10 42.40
N ARG A 24 -3.71 -42.58 42.32
CA ARG A 24 -3.20 -43.94 42.61
C ARG A 24 -3.09 -44.97 41.47
N SER A 25 -1.85 -45.45 41.40
CA SER A 25 -1.31 -46.69 40.82
C SER A 25 -1.36 -46.87 39.30
N ALA A 26 -0.27 -46.56 38.63
CA ALA A 26 0.71 -47.58 38.23
C ALA A 26 2.00 -46.90 37.74
N LYS A 27 3.13 -47.32 38.32
CA LYS A 27 4.47 -46.95 37.87
C LYS A 27 4.78 -47.73 36.60
N GLY A 28 5.03 -47.01 35.50
CA GLY A 28 5.47 -47.56 34.23
C GLY A 28 4.91 -46.70 33.12
N ILE A 29 5.79 -46.09 32.32
CA ILE A 29 5.50 -45.05 31.31
C ILE A 29 5.54 -43.62 31.90
N LEU A 30 6.74 -43.19 32.30
CA LEU A 30 7.01 -41.78 32.64
C LEU A 30 8.44 -41.36 32.24
N TYR A 31 8.95 -41.91 31.14
CA TYR A 31 10.25 -41.52 30.57
C TYR A 31 10.23 -41.25 29.05
N LEU A 32 9.06 -41.28 28.40
CA LEU A 32 8.92 -40.90 26.98
C LEU A 32 7.98 -39.70 26.74
N SER A 33 7.33 -39.17 27.78
CA SER A 33 6.47 -37.98 27.71
C SER A 33 7.09 -36.72 28.33
N ALA A 34 8.23 -36.84 29.01
CA ALA A 34 8.98 -35.69 29.55
C ALA A 34 10.04 -35.14 28.57
N LEU A 35 10.44 -35.90 27.53
CA LEU A 35 11.35 -35.43 26.49
C LEU A 35 10.62 -34.76 25.31
N ALA A 36 9.31 -35.00 25.15
CA ALA A 36 8.47 -34.33 24.15
C ALA A 36 7.84 -33.01 24.66
N CYS A 37 8.01 -32.70 25.95
CA CYS A 37 7.55 -31.45 26.57
C CYS A 37 8.70 -30.47 26.90
N LEU A 38 9.93 -30.81 26.48
CA LEU A 38 11.13 -29.97 26.63
C LEU A 38 11.85 -29.71 25.29
N ILE A 39 11.21 -30.05 24.16
CA ILE A 39 11.64 -29.68 22.79
C ILE A 39 10.59 -28.76 22.12
N SER A 40 9.55 -28.36 22.85
CA SER A 40 8.48 -27.47 22.36
C SER A 40 8.59 -26.03 22.90
N GLN A 41 9.70 -25.66 23.53
CA GLN A 41 10.00 -24.29 23.95
C GLN A 41 11.47 -23.94 23.73
N SER A 42 11.83 -23.70 22.46
CA SER A 42 12.85 -22.71 22.06
C SER A 42 13.01 -22.70 20.53
N ALA A 43 11.92 -22.55 19.78
CA ALA A 43 12.04 -21.70 18.60
C ALA A 43 12.05 -20.27 19.14
N ALA A 44 13.23 -19.80 19.57
CA ALA A 44 13.44 -18.37 19.65
C ALA A 44 13.12 -17.86 18.23
N ALA A 45 12.05 -17.08 18.10
CA ALA A 45 11.80 -16.32 16.88
C ALA A 45 13.11 -15.61 16.55
N ASP A 46 13.54 -15.67 15.30
CA ASP A 46 14.78 -15.00 14.89
C ASP A 46 14.63 -13.51 15.22
N VAL A 47 15.46 -13.03 16.16
CA VAL A 47 15.30 -11.72 16.80
C VAL A 47 16.19 -10.71 16.06
N GLY A 48 15.57 -9.92 15.20
CA GLY A 48 16.19 -8.87 14.39
C GLY A 48 15.41 -8.68 13.08
N PRO A 49 15.56 -7.56 12.38
CA PRO A 49 14.83 -7.32 11.15
C PRO A 49 15.20 -8.39 10.13
N THR A 50 14.34 -9.39 9.93
CA THR A 50 14.63 -10.49 9.01
C THR A 50 14.57 -9.91 7.61
N LEU A 51 15.69 -10.03 6.88
CA LEU A 51 15.74 -9.78 5.44
C LEU A 51 14.62 -10.58 4.80
N THR A 52 13.73 -9.93 4.07
CA THR A 52 12.69 -10.66 3.35
C THR A 52 13.39 -11.38 2.20
N ALA A 53 13.68 -12.68 2.33
CA ALA A 53 14.31 -13.49 1.27
C ALA A 53 13.50 -13.54 -0.03
N ALA A 54 12.26 -13.03 -0.01
CA ALA A 54 11.37 -12.89 -1.16
C ALA A 54 11.44 -11.51 -1.84
N LEU A 55 12.36 -10.62 -1.42
CA LEU A 55 12.51 -9.27 -1.98
C LEU A 55 13.96 -9.00 -2.42
N GLU A 56 14.08 -8.48 -3.64
CA GLU A 56 15.30 -8.00 -4.26
C GLU A 56 15.30 -6.47 -4.24
N THR A 57 16.47 -5.88 -4.01
CA THR A 57 16.66 -4.44 -4.11
C THR A 57 17.36 -4.13 -5.43
N GLY A 58 17.03 -2.99 -6.05
CA GLY A 58 17.53 -2.62 -7.37
C GLY A 58 19.05 -2.46 -7.47
N ASN A 59 19.72 -2.31 -6.33
CA ASN A 59 21.17 -2.37 -6.22
C ASN A 59 21.57 -2.87 -4.82
N SER A 60 22.85 -3.20 -4.62
CA SER A 60 23.40 -3.69 -3.36
C SER A 60 23.53 -2.65 -2.24
N ASP A 61 23.25 -1.38 -2.53
CA ASP A 61 23.40 -0.27 -1.58
C ASP A 61 22.18 -0.11 -0.68
N TRP A 62 21.07 -0.82 -0.97
CA TRP A 62 19.84 -0.76 -0.19
C TRP A 62 19.57 -2.10 0.51
N SER A 63 18.77 -2.05 1.58
CA SER A 63 18.26 -3.26 2.24
C SER A 63 16.82 -3.06 2.69
N ALA A 64 16.01 -4.11 2.58
CA ALA A 64 14.62 -4.12 2.99
C ALA A 64 14.43 -4.99 4.24
N TYR A 65 13.69 -4.45 5.20
CA TYR A 65 13.50 -5.03 6.52
C TYR A 65 12.03 -5.03 6.89
N ASN A 66 11.56 -6.07 7.57
CA ASN A 66 10.16 -6.11 8.02
C ASN A 66 9.95 -5.19 9.23
N VAL A 67 8.92 -4.35 9.13
CA VAL A 67 8.42 -3.48 10.21
C VAL A 67 7.31 -4.20 10.97
N ALA A 68 6.43 -4.88 10.23
CA ALA A 68 5.30 -5.59 10.78
C ALA A 68 4.82 -6.66 9.79
N ARG A 69 4.20 -7.72 10.31
CA ARG A 69 3.80 -8.92 9.56
C ARG A 69 2.42 -9.40 9.96
N ASN A 70 1.86 -10.31 9.16
CA ASN A 70 0.62 -11.02 9.43
C ASN A 70 -0.62 -10.11 9.52
N PHE A 71 -0.58 -8.94 8.90
CA PHE A 71 -1.81 -8.20 8.64
C PHE A 71 -2.58 -8.84 7.49
N THR A 72 -3.83 -8.43 7.28
CA THR A 72 -4.67 -9.04 6.24
C THR A 72 -5.18 -7.98 5.26
N GLY A 73 -4.64 -7.98 4.05
CA GLY A 73 -5.09 -7.03 3.03
C GLY A 73 -4.74 -5.58 3.36
N VAL A 74 -3.48 -5.29 3.71
CA VAL A 74 -3.02 -3.91 3.98
C VAL A 74 -3.05 -3.06 2.71
N ARG A 75 -3.75 -1.94 2.73
CA ARG A 75 -4.00 -1.07 1.57
C ARG A 75 -3.44 0.33 1.79
N GLY A 76 -4.29 1.35 1.89
CA GLY A 76 -3.86 2.72 2.08
C GLY A 76 -3.03 2.89 3.35
N MET A 77 -2.01 3.74 3.25
CA MET A 77 -1.09 4.08 4.32
C MET A 77 -0.89 5.59 4.35
N THR A 78 -0.73 6.15 5.54
CA THR A 78 -0.40 7.57 5.74
C THR A 78 0.44 7.73 7.00
N LEU A 79 0.98 8.93 7.22
CA LEU A 79 1.57 9.31 8.50
C LEU A 79 0.56 10.07 9.35
N ASP A 80 0.66 9.89 10.66
CA ASP A 80 0.26 10.91 11.63
C ASP A 80 1.38 11.98 11.66
N PRO A 81 1.15 13.21 11.16
CA PRO A 81 2.20 14.22 11.03
C PRO A 81 2.71 14.73 12.39
N GLY A 82 1.94 14.60 13.47
CA GLY A 82 2.36 15.10 14.78
C GLY A 82 3.24 14.12 15.54
N SER A 83 2.95 12.81 15.48
CA SER A 83 3.76 11.77 16.13
C SER A 83 4.78 11.11 15.21
N GLY A 84 4.57 11.17 13.90
CA GLY A 84 5.32 10.39 12.91
C GLY A 84 4.95 8.90 12.91
N ASP A 85 3.85 8.51 13.55
CA ASP A 85 3.36 7.14 13.52
C ASP A 85 2.87 6.79 12.11
N LEU A 86 3.16 5.57 11.67
CA LEU A 86 2.63 5.03 10.44
C LEU A 86 1.23 4.49 10.69
N LEU A 87 0.27 4.86 9.84
CA LEU A 87 -1.10 4.43 9.91
C LEU A 87 -1.42 3.58 8.67
N ALA A 88 -1.94 2.38 8.87
CA ALA A 88 -2.20 1.43 7.79
C ALA A 88 -3.60 0.84 7.87
N LEU A 89 -4.35 0.88 6.76
CA LEU A 89 -5.66 0.26 6.63
C LEU A 89 -5.50 -1.23 6.30
N SER A 90 -6.04 -2.10 7.14
CA SER A 90 -6.20 -3.54 6.89
C SER A 90 -7.62 -3.78 6.38
N ARG A 91 -7.77 -3.92 5.05
CA ARG A 91 -9.07 -4.08 4.38
C ARG A 91 -9.79 -5.34 4.84
N SER A 92 -9.09 -6.46 4.95
CA SER A 92 -9.74 -7.75 5.25
C SER A 92 -10.25 -7.82 6.69
N SER A 93 -9.55 -7.16 7.64
CA SER A 93 -9.99 -7.09 9.03
C SER A 93 -10.82 -5.85 9.37
N GLN A 94 -11.02 -4.92 8.42
CA GLN A 94 -11.76 -3.66 8.63
C GLN A 94 -11.18 -2.84 9.79
N GLN A 95 -9.85 -2.72 9.82
CA GLN A 95 -9.11 -2.07 10.91
C GLN A 95 -8.11 -1.05 10.39
N VAL A 96 -7.80 -0.04 11.21
CA VAL A 96 -6.61 0.81 11.03
C VAL A 96 -5.65 0.53 12.17
N ILE A 97 -4.40 0.24 11.82
CA ILE A 97 -3.31 -0.03 12.75
C ILE A 97 -2.37 1.17 12.77
N ALA A 98 -2.03 1.65 13.96
CA ALA A 98 -0.89 2.56 14.17
C ALA A 98 0.37 1.75 14.46
N ILE A 99 1.47 2.13 13.84
CA ILE A 99 2.78 1.47 13.93
C ILE A 99 3.84 2.54 14.22
N TRP A 100 4.69 2.31 15.21
CA TRP A 100 5.71 3.28 15.62
C TRP A 100 6.98 2.61 16.10
N GLU A 101 8.06 3.38 16.10
CA GLU A 101 9.36 2.93 16.59
C GLU A 101 9.31 2.73 18.11
N ASP A 102 9.74 1.56 18.57
CA ASP A 102 9.84 1.22 19.98
C ASP A 102 11.14 0.45 20.20
N ALA A 103 12.12 1.10 20.82
CA ALA A 103 13.43 0.50 21.11
C ALA A 103 13.36 -0.65 22.12
N SER A 104 12.24 -0.81 22.82
CA SER A 104 12.01 -1.98 23.69
C SER A 104 11.49 -3.19 22.91
N ASP A 105 10.94 -2.98 21.71
CA ASP A 105 10.54 -4.06 20.82
C ASP A 105 11.78 -4.60 20.10
N PRO A 106 12.03 -5.92 20.11
CA PRO A 106 13.20 -6.49 19.43
C PRO A 106 13.25 -6.30 17.92
N THR A 107 12.12 -5.96 17.28
CA THR A 107 12.05 -5.60 15.85
C THR A 107 12.34 -4.11 15.61
N GLY A 108 12.38 -3.30 16.66
CA GLY A 108 12.46 -1.84 16.62
C GLY A 108 11.12 -1.14 16.40
N PHE A 109 10.05 -1.89 16.17
CA PHE A 109 8.71 -1.35 15.93
C PHE A 109 7.66 -2.08 16.77
N THR A 110 6.65 -1.34 17.20
CA THR A 110 5.45 -1.92 17.81
C THR A 110 4.20 -1.33 17.16
N ASN A 111 3.04 -1.88 17.50
CA ASN A 111 1.79 -1.47 16.87
C ASN A 111 0.57 -1.58 17.81
N ALA A 112 -0.50 -0.90 17.44
CA ALA A 112 -1.81 -1.03 18.06
C ALA A 112 -2.93 -0.80 17.04
N THR A 113 -4.00 -1.59 17.14
CA THR A 113 -5.24 -1.32 16.41
C THR A 113 -5.91 -0.08 17.00
N ILE A 114 -6.01 0.98 16.19
CA ILE A 114 -6.64 2.25 16.58
C ILE A 114 -8.07 2.38 16.07
N LEU A 115 -8.44 1.68 15.00
CA LEU A 115 -9.81 1.57 14.53
C LEU A 115 -10.13 0.08 14.33
N ASP A 116 -11.23 -0.37 14.90
CA ASP A 116 -11.83 -1.67 14.63
C ASP A 116 -13.33 -1.47 14.41
N VAL A 117 -13.77 -1.58 13.15
CA VAL A 117 -15.16 -1.30 12.76
C VAL A 117 -16.14 -2.17 13.54
N ALA A 118 -15.78 -3.43 13.83
CA ALA A 118 -16.64 -4.33 14.59
C ALA A 118 -16.87 -3.88 16.03
N SER A 119 -15.90 -3.15 16.60
CA SER A 119 -15.93 -2.64 17.98
C SER A 119 -16.61 -1.27 18.11
N LEU A 120 -16.99 -0.63 17.00
CA LEU A 120 -17.71 0.65 17.04
C LEU A 120 -19.14 0.48 17.57
N PRO A 121 -19.69 1.48 18.28
CA PRO A 121 -21.07 1.47 18.73
C PRO A 121 -22.05 1.23 17.57
N GLY A 122 -22.98 0.29 17.77
CA GLY A 122 -23.95 -0.10 16.74
C GLY A 122 -23.41 -1.03 15.66
N SER A 123 -22.12 -1.41 15.71
CA SER A 123 -21.47 -2.34 14.79
C SER A 123 -21.80 -2.05 13.31
N PRO A 124 -21.48 -0.83 12.82
CA PRO A 124 -21.80 -0.44 11.46
C PRO A 124 -21.05 -1.31 10.45
N VAL A 125 -21.64 -1.50 9.27
CA VAL A 125 -20.98 -2.15 8.14
C VAL A 125 -20.44 -1.07 7.22
N LEU A 126 -19.18 -0.68 7.42
CA LEU A 126 -18.55 0.38 6.62
C LEU A 126 -17.94 -0.13 5.31
N ALA A 127 -17.53 -1.40 5.26
CA ALA A 127 -16.90 -2.01 4.08
C ALA A 127 -15.74 -1.18 3.51
N LEU A 128 -14.80 -0.78 4.39
CA LEU A 128 -13.61 0.00 4.05
C LEU A 128 -12.78 -0.72 2.98
N THR A 129 -12.24 0.01 2.01
CA THR A 129 -11.58 -0.57 0.82
C THR A 129 -10.12 -0.20 0.67
N HIS A 130 -9.77 1.09 0.64
CA HIS A 130 -8.40 1.50 0.30
C HIS A 130 -8.00 2.87 0.86
N GLY A 131 -8.73 3.94 0.54
CA GLY A 131 -8.34 5.30 0.89
C GLY A 131 -8.15 5.49 2.39
N LEU A 132 -7.01 6.07 2.76
CA LEU A 132 -6.67 6.43 4.14
C LEU A 132 -5.80 7.69 4.11
N THR A 133 -6.25 8.76 4.77
CA THR A 133 -5.45 9.96 4.98
C THR A 133 -5.68 10.52 6.39
N TYR A 134 -4.74 11.31 6.89
CA TYR A 134 -4.86 12.01 8.17
C TYR A 134 -4.90 13.51 7.93
N TYR A 135 -5.88 14.19 8.51
CA TYR A 135 -5.95 15.64 8.44
C TYR A 135 -6.65 16.24 9.66
N GLN A 136 -6.05 17.30 10.22
CA GLN A 136 -6.61 18.08 11.35
C GLN A 136 -7.15 17.21 12.50
N ALA A 137 -6.35 16.28 13.03
CA ALA A 137 -6.75 15.36 14.11
C ALA A 137 -7.90 14.41 13.76
N ASN A 138 -8.04 14.06 12.49
CA ASN A 138 -8.99 13.08 12.01
C ASN A 138 -8.34 12.11 11.03
N LEU A 139 -8.81 10.86 11.07
CA LEU A 139 -8.61 9.90 9.98
C LEU A 139 -9.76 10.04 9.00
N LEU A 140 -9.45 10.15 7.71
CA LEU A 140 -10.41 9.93 6.65
C LEU A 140 -10.16 8.55 6.06
N VAL A 141 -11.21 7.75 5.91
CA VAL A 141 -11.13 6.38 5.40
C VAL A 141 -12.29 6.11 4.45
N SER A 142 -12.03 5.46 3.31
CA SER A 142 -13.06 5.24 2.29
C SER A 142 -13.61 3.81 2.26
N SER A 143 -14.89 3.68 1.91
CA SER A 143 -15.47 2.46 1.34
C SER A 143 -15.54 2.57 -0.19
N ALA A 144 -16.31 1.70 -0.85
CA ALA A 144 -16.65 1.85 -2.27
C ALA A 144 -17.69 2.96 -2.53
N THR A 145 -18.45 3.35 -1.50
CA THR A 145 -19.62 4.24 -1.61
C THR A 145 -19.46 5.56 -0.86
N ASP A 146 -18.57 5.64 0.12
CA ASP A 146 -18.51 6.75 1.06
C ASP A 146 -17.07 7.04 1.52
N VAL A 147 -16.85 8.27 1.98
CA VAL A 147 -15.67 8.68 2.75
C VAL A 147 -16.10 9.01 4.17
N TYR A 148 -15.47 8.37 5.15
CA TYR A 148 -15.76 8.53 6.57
C TYR A 148 -14.67 9.32 7.28
N GLN A 149 -15.05 10.12 8.28
CA GLN A 149 -14.16 10.83 9.18
C GLN A 149 -14.26 10.25 10.60
N PHE A 150 -13.10 9.97 11.20
CA PHE A 150 -12.97 9.53 12.59
C PHE A 150 -12.06 10.50 13.37
N PRO A 151 -12.50 11.00 14.54
CA PRO A 151 -11.62 11.76 15.42
C PRO A 151 -10.44 10.91 15.90
N TYR A 152 -9.23 11.38 15.67
CA TYR A 152 -8.00 10.72 16.08
C TYR A 152 -6.95 11.77 16.45
N PRO A 153 -6.86 12.17 17.73
CA PRO A 153 -5.80 13.04 18.20
C PRO A 153 -4.42 12.44 17.93
N SER A 154 -3.51 13.29 17.46
CA SER A 154 -2.16 12.85 17.07
C SER A 154 -1.46 12.10 18.20
N GLY A 155 -0.81 10.98 17.86
CA GLY A 155 -0.05 10.13 18.77
C GLY A 155 -0.87 9.46 19.88
N SER A 156 -2.21 9.55 19.82
CA SER A 156 -3.05 9.01 20.89
C SER A 156 -2.91 7.49 21.03
N ARG A 157 -2.73 6.77 19.90
CA ARG A 157 -2.57 5.31 19.83
C ARG A 157 -3.66 4.53 20.58
N LYS A 158 -4.81 5.17 20.75
CA LYS A 158 -5.98 4.64 21.46
C LYS A 158 -7.03 4.18 20.46
N ALA A 159 -7.78 3.15 20.85
CA ALA A 159 -8.93 2.70 20.10
C ALA A 159 -9.97 3.84 19.97
N ILE A 160 -10.38 4.10 18.74
CA ILE A 160 -11.46 5.00 18.38
C ILE A 160 -12.77 4.30 18.72
N THR A 161 -13.57 4.95 19.57
CA THR A 161 -14.86 4.42 20.04
C THR A 161 -16.04 5.28 19.58
N ASN A 162 -15.79 6.42 18.95
CA ASN A 162 -16.84 7.27 18.41
C ASN A 162 -17.27 6.76 17.03
N PRO A 163 -18.58 6.81 16.69
CA PRO A 163 -19.03 6.52 15.34
C PRO A 163 -18.45 7.54 14.33
N PRO A 164 -18.28 7.16 13.06
CA PRO A 164 -17.80 8.08 12.04
C PRO A 164 -18.84 9.14 11.68
N ARG A 165 -18.35 10.22 11.07
CA ARG A 165 -19.16 11.13 10.26
C ARG A 165 -18.93 10.83 8.78
N THR A 166 -19.97 10.78 7.97
CA THR A 166 -19.82 10.62 6.52
C THR A 166 -19.50 11.98 5.88
N VAL A 167 -18.37 12.07 5.19
CA VAL A 167 -17.85 13.29 4.53
C VAL A 167 -18.39 13.39 3.12
N VAL A 168 -18.26 12.31 2.36
CA VAL A 168 -18.74 12.16 0.98
C VAL A 168 -19.58 10.90 0.93
N SER A 169 -20.71 10.94 0.25
CA SER A 169 -21.59 9.78 0.05
C SER A 169 -21.98 9.60 -1.41
N ASN A 170 -22.73 8.53 -1.68
CA ASN A 170 -23.28 8.19 -2.98
C ASN A 170 -22.23 8.05 -4.09
N ILE A 171 -20.99 7.70 -3.72
CA ILE A 171 -20.00 7.27 -4.70
C ILE A 171 -20.50 5.96 -5.30
N ALA A 172 -20.54 5.85 -6.62
CA ALA A 172 -21.08 4.66 -7.27
C ALA A 172 -20.23 3.43 -6.90
N GLY A 173 -20.72 2.57 -5.99
CA GLY A 173 -20.01 1.40 -5.46
C GLY A 173 -19.98 0.18 -6.40
N GLY A 174 -20.55 0.30 -7.60
CA GLY A 174 -20.67 -0.78 -8.58
C GLY A 174 -19.33 -1.36 -9.04
N GLY A 175 -19.40 -2.58 -9.58
CA GLY A 175 -18.25 -3.43 -9.88
C GLY A 175 -18.15 -4.60 -8.89
N ARG A 176 -17.43 -5.67 -9.22
CA ARG A 176 -17.22 -6.85 -8.37
C ARG A 176 -15.83 -6.89 -7.72
N GLY A 177 -15.00 -5.87 -7.97
CA GLY A 177 -13.66 -5.74 -7.41
C GLY A 177 -12.62 -6.54 -8.19
N GLY A 178 -11.68 -5.84 -8.81
CA GLY A 178 -10.63 -6.43 -9.65
C GLY A 178 -11.02 -6.38 -11.13
N ALA A 179 -10.05 -6.08 -11.97
CA ALA A 179 -10.24 -6.07 -13.41
C ALA A 179 -10.52 -7.50 -13.91
N PRO A 180 -11.41 -7.70 -14.92
CA PRO A 180 -12.16 -6.69 -15.66
C PRO A 180 -13.53 -6.34 -15.03
N LEU A 181 -13.80 -6.78 -13.80
CA LEU A 181 -15.14 -6.78 -13.20
C LEU A 181 -15.50 -5.46 -12.47
N GLY A 182 -14.69 -4.41 -12.61
CA GLY A 182 -14.95 -3.07 -12.08
C GLY A 182 -14.20 -2.71 -10.79
N HIS A 183 -14.09 -1.41 -10.53
CA HIS A 183 -13.18 -0.85 -9.52
C HIS A 183 -13.90 -0.31 -8.27
N GLN A 184 -13.53 -0.81 -7.10
CA GLN A 184 -14.17 -0.50 -5.80
C GLN A 184 -13.31 0.33 -4.83
N THR A 185 -12.05 0.59 -5.16
CA THR A 185 -11.17 1.46 -4.34
C THR A 185 -11.54 2.91 -4.55
N ARG A 186 -11.46 3.72 -3.49
CA ARG A 186 -11.62 5.18 -3.54
C ARG A 186 -10.41 5.81 -2.87
N SER A 187 -9.40 6.16 -3.65
CA SER A 187 -8.27 6.89 -3.09
C SER A 187 -8.69 8.31 -2.72
N ILE A 188 -8.13 8.82 -1.62
CA ILE A 188 -8.48 10.11 -1.02
C ILE A 188 -7.22 10.87 -0.64
N GLU A 189 -7.21 12.17 -0.89
CA GLU A 189 -6.11 13.05 -0.48
C GLU A 189 -6.62 14.44 -0.15
N ILE A 190 -6.03 15.07 0.85
CA ILE A 190 -6.20 16.49 1.13
C ILE A 190 -5.02 17.23 0.50
N SER A 191 -5.26 18.32 -0.22
CA SER A 191 -4.18 19.12 -0.80
C SER A 191 -3.19 19.59 0.29
N PRO A 192 -1.90 19.79 -0.03
CA PRO A 192 -0.90 20.21 0.95
C PRO A 192 -1.25 21.51 1.68
N ASP A 193 -1.97 22.42 1.02
CA ASP A 193 -2.45 23.68 1.58
C ASP A 193 -3.76 23.54 2.39
N GLY A 194 -4.34 22.33 2.41
CA GLY A 194 -5.54 22.02 3.17
C GLY A 194 -6.85 22.53 2.56
N GLN A 195 -6.81 23.06 1.34
CA GLN A 195 -7.97 23.69 0.70
C GLN A 195 -8.94 22.70 0.07
N TRP A 196 -8.45 21.56 -0.44
CA TRP A 196 -9.23 20.65 -1.28
C TRP A 196 -9.19 19.23 -0.73
N LEU A 197 -10.34 18.55 -0.78
CA LEU A 197 -10.44 17.10 -0.68
C LEU A 197 -10.61 16.52 -2.09
N TYR A 198 -9.74 15.60 -2.47
CA TYR A 198 -9.80 14.82 -3.71
C TYR A 198 -10.29 13.41 -3.41
N VAL A 199 -11.17 12.89 -4.27
CA VAL A 199 -11.73 11.54 -4.20
C VAL A 199 -11.75 10.93 -5.60
N GLN A 200 -11.15 9.76 -5.75
CA GLN A 200 -11.13 9.03 -7.02
C GLN A 200 -12.23 7.97 -7.12
N ILE A 201 -12.72 7.76 -8.34
CA ILE A 201 -13.55 6.63 -8.74
C ILE A 201 -12.99 6.02 -10.04
N GLY A 202 -12.68 4.72 -10.05
CA GLY A 202 -12.30 4.01 -11.28
C GLY A 202 -13.51 3.60 -12.12
N SER A 203 -13.29 2.91 -13.24
CA SER A 203 -14.33 2.43 -14.16
C SER A 203 -15.21 1.31 -13.58
N LEU A 204 -16.37 1.07 -14.19
CA LEU A 204 -17.28 -0.03 -13.90
C LEU A 204 -16.90 -1.33 -14.61
N ASN A 205 -16.36 -1.24 -15.81
CA ASN A 205 -15.94 -2.37 -16.64
C ASN A 205 -14.51 -2.13 -17.15
N ASN A 206 -14.00 -3.07 -17.94
CA ASN A 206 -12.70 -2.89 -18.58
C ASN A 206 -12.67 -1.63 -19.47
N VAL A 207 -13.62 -1.52 -20.40
CA VAL A 207 -13.89 -0.35 -21.23
C VAL A 207 -15.35 0.03 -21.03
N ASP A 208 -15.59 1.18 -20.40
CA ASP A 208 -16.92 1.73 -20.16
C ASP A 208 -17.47 2.45 -21.40
N GLU A 209 -18.78 2.68 -21.43
CA GLU A 209 -19.44 3.43 -22.51
C GLU A 209 -19.08 4.92 -22.48
N ASP A 210 -18.80 5.47 -21.30
CA ASP A 210 -18.41 6.86 -21.08
C ASP A 210 -17.44 7.02 -19.90
N SER A 211 -16.99 8.25 -19.66
CA SER A 211 -16.17 8.66 -18.53
C SER A 211 -17.00 9.27 -17.39
N SER A 212 -18.26 8.87 -17.19
CA SER A 212 -19.04 9.35 -16.02
C SER A 212 -18.48 8.81 -14.70
N ARG A 213 -17.79 7.67 -14.76
CA ARG A 213 -16.82 7.17 -13.76
C ARG A 213 -15.40 7.52 -14.19
N SER A 214 -14.37 6.83 -13.72
CA SER A 214 -12.98 7.05 -14.20
C SER A 214 -12.51 8.49 -14.02
N GLN A 215 -12.80 9.05 -12.84
CA GLN A 215 -12.61 10.46 -12.51
C GLN A 215 -11.90 10.63 -11.18
N ILE A 216 -11.19 11.75 -11.06
CA ILE A 216 -10.86 12.33 -9.76
C ILE A 216 -11.71 13.59 -9.60
N ARG A 217 -12.51 13.62 -8.53
CA ARG A 217 -13.33 14.77 -8.17
C ARG A 217 -12.77 15.48 -6.96
N ARG A 218 -13.08 16.77 -6.81
CA ARG A 218 -12.69 17.54 -5.64
C ARG A 218 -13.78 18.45 -5.11
N VAL A 219 -13.65 18.80 -3.84
CA VAL A 219 -14.51 19.76 -3.14
C VAL A 219 -13.66 20.60 -2.19
N PRO A 220 -13.97 21.90 -1.96
CA PRO A 220 -13.32 22.65 -0.90
C PRO A 220 -13.49 21.94 0.45
N TRP A 221 -12.39 21.72 1.18
CA TRP A 221 -12.45 21.04 2.48
C TRP A 221 -13.37 21.78 3.46
N ALA A 222 -13.36 23.12 3.43
CA ALA A 222 -14.22 23.93 4.27
C ALA A 222 -15.72 23.68 4.01
N GLU A 223 -16.10 23.38 2.76
CA GLU A 223 -17.48 23.05 2.38
C GLU A 223 -17.88 21.67 2.89
N ALA A 224 -17.02 20.66 2.68
CA ALA A 224 -17.25 19.33 3.24
C ALA A 224 -17.38 19.36 4.77
N LEU A 225 -16.53 20.14 5.44
CA LEU A 225 -16.60 20.32 6.89
C LEU A 225 -17.87 21.05 7.33
N ALA A 226 -18.32 22.06 6.57
CA ALA A 226 -19.58 22.76 6.84
C ALA A 226 -20.78 21.83 6.72
N ALA A 227 -20.82 20.98 5.68
CA ALA A 227 -21.90 20.02 5.46
C ALA A 227 -22.06 19.03 6.62
N ILE A 228 -20.94 18.53 7.15
CA ILE A 228 -20.93 17.62 8.29
C ILE A 228 -21.30 18.33 9.60
N ASN A 229 -20.83 19.57 9.80
CA ASN A 229 -21.08 20.30 11.06
C ASN A 229 -22.49 20.88 11.16
N ALA A 230 -23.15 21.13 10.03
CA ALA A 230 -24.53 21.63 9.99
C ALA A 230 -25.57 20.50 10.15
N ASP A 231 -25.14 19.25 10.35
CA ASP A 231 -25.97 18.03 10.29
C ASP A 231 -26.80 17.94 8.98
N THR A 232 -26.39 18.66 7.93
CA THR A 232 -26.96 18.56 6.58
C THR A 232 -26.57 17.24 5.90
N GLY A 233 -25.62 16.51 6.49
CA GLY A 233 -25.19 15.18 6.08
C GLY A 233 -23.77 15.20 5.53
N SER A 234 -23.64 14.82 4.27
CA SER A 234 -22.39 14.63 3.54
C SER A 234 -22.49 15.33 2.19
N ILE A 235 -21.36 15.64 1.55
CA ILE A 235 -21.35 16.04 0.14
C ILE A 235 -21.71 14.83 -0.73
N ASP A 236 -22.64 14.97 -1.67
CA ASP A 236 -22.88 13.95 -2.69
C ASP A 236 -21.71 13.95 -3.66
N PHE A 237 -21.17 12.78 -4.00
CA PHE A 237 -20.05 12.68 -4.94
C PHE A 237 -20.35 13.33 -6.29
N SER A 238 -21.61 13.29 -6.75
CA SER A 238 -22.03 13.88 -8.01
C SER A 238 -22.00 15.42 -8.00
N ASP A 239 -22.09 16.05 -6.82
CA ASP A 239 -22.01 17.50 -6.64
C ASP A 239 -20.56 18.02 -6.60
N MET A 240 -19.57 17.13 -6.45
CA MET A 240 -18.15 17.50 -6.46
C MET A 240 -17.68 17.87 -7.88
N GLU A 241 -16.75 18.82 -7.97
CA GLU A 241 -16.13 19.25 -9.22
C GLU A 241 -15.33 18.10 -9.85
N VAL A 242 -15.55 17.82 -11.14
CA VAL A 242 -14.68 16.89 -11.89
C VAL A 242 -13.34 17.57 -12.14
N PHE A 243 -12.32 17.15 -11.41
CA PHE A 243 -10.98 17.72 -11.54
C PHE A 243 -10.20 17.07 -12.67
N ALA A 244 -10.21 15.75 -12.76
CA ALA A 244 -9.63 15.00 -13.87
C ALA A 244 -10.61 13.94 -14.35
N ASP A 245 -10.72 13.81 -15.67
CA ASP A 245 -11.65 12.91 -16.35
C ASP A 245 -10.92 11.93 -17.27
N GLY A 246 -11.51 10.77 -17.52
CA GLY A 246 -10.93 9.76 -18.41
C GLY A 246 -9.65 9.11 -17.89
N LEU A 247 -9.59 8.87 -16.58
CA LEU A 247 -8.55 8.06 -15.91
C LEU A 247 -9.16 6.72 -15.49
N ARG A 248 -8.88 5.63 -16.22
CA ARG A 248 -9.60 4.35 -16.07
C ARG A 248 -9.68 3.91 -14.61
N ASN A 249 -8.56 3.92 -13.91
CA ASN A 249 -8.50 3.63 -12.49
C ASN A 249 -7.19 4.18 -11.86
N ALA A 250 -7.12 5.50 -11.69
CA ALA A 250 -6.02 6.19 -11.03
C ALA A 250 -6.01 6.00 -9.50
N VAL A 251 -5.71 4.79 -9.02
CA VAL A 251 -5.65 4.50 -7.58
C VAL A 251 -4.48 5.23 -6.90
N ALA A 252 -3.33 5.30 -7.59
CA ALA A 252 -2.17 6.01 -7.11
C ALA A 252 -2.25 7.48 -7.54
N PHE A 253 -2.41 8.39 -6.58
CA PHE A 253 -2.21 9.82 -6.82
C PHE A 253 -1.61 10.48 -5.57
N ALA A 254 -0.85 11.55 -5.80
CA ALA A 254 -0.18 12.32 -4.77
C ALA A 254 0.12 13.74 -5.27
N HIS A 255 0.13 14.72 -4.38
CA HIS A 255 0.68 16.04 -4.69
C HIS A 255 2.21 16.04 -4.65
N ASP A 256 2.82 16.77 -5.58
CA ASP A 256 4.23 17.09 -5.53
C ASP A 256 4.52 18.24 -4.56
N GLN A 257 5.80 18.60 -4.42
CA GLN A 257 6.25 19.69 -3.53
C GLN A 257 5.78 21.08 -3.98
N LYS A 258 5.32 21.22 -5.23
CA LYS A 258 4.75 22.46 -5.78
C LYS A 258 3.23 22.51 -5.60
N GLY A 259 2.63 21.47 -5.00
CA GLY A 259 1.20 21.35 -4.82
C GLY A 259 0.45 20.96 -6.12
N GLN A 260 1.16 20.44 -7.13
CA GLN A 260 0.53 19.90 -8.32
C GLN A 260 0.11 18.46 -8.08
N LEU A 261 -1.09 18.08 -8.50
CA LEU A 261 -1.59 16.71 -8.36
C LEU A 261 -1.08 15.84 -9.51
N TRP A 262 -0.52 14.68 -9.17
CA TRP A 262 -0.08 13.68 -10.13
C TRP A 262 -0.82 12.36 -9.88
N ALA A 263 -1.08 11.61 -10.94
CA ALA A 263 -1.75 10.32 -10.86
C ALA A 263 -1.05 9.29 -11.74
N ALA A 264 -0.98 8.05 -11.27
CA ALA A 264 -0.63 6.90 -12.09
C ALA A 264 -1.89 6.07 -12.37
N ASP A 265 -2.18 5.84 -13.65
CA ASP A 265 -3.41 5.20 -14.11
C ASP A 265 -3.21 3.73 -14.47
N ASN A 266 -4.22 2.90 -14.18
CA ASN A 266 -4.23 1.49 -14.57
C ASN A 266 -4.99 1.35 -15.90
N GLY A 267 -4.26 1.13 -16.99
CA GLY A 267 -4.77 1.01 -18.35
C GLY A 267 -5.73 -0.17 -18.56
N ALA A 268 -6.41 -0.19 -19.71
CA ALA A 268 -7.37 -1.24 -20.04
C ALA A 268 -6.70 -2.59 -20.29
N ASP A 269 -7.37 -3.68 -19.88
CA ASP A 269 -6.91 -5.05 -20.10
C ASP A 269 -7.24 -5.52 -21.52
N GLU A 270 -6.55 -6.55 -22.02
CA GLU A 270 -6.90 -7.26 -23.27
C GLU A 270 -7.06 -6.32 -24.49
N ILE A 271 -6.26 -5.26 -24.57
CA ILE A 271 -6.28 -4.32 -25.69
C ILE A 271 -5.47 -4.87 -26.85
N GLU A 272 -6.17 -5.14 -27.96
CA GLU A 272 -5.61 -5.68 -29.20
C GLU A 272 -5.91 -4.72 -30.37
N ARG A 273 -4.88 -4.35 -31.14
CA ARG A 273 -4.98 -3.56 -32.38
C ARG A 273 -4.17 -4.23 -33.50
N PRO A 274 -4.63 -5.38 -34.01
CA PRO A 274 -3.92 -6.13 -35.06
C PRO A 274 -3.79 -5.36 -36.38
N ASP A 275 -4.63 -4.36 -36.62
CA ASP A 275 -4.57 -3.47 -37.77
C ASP A 275 -3.29 -2.61 -37.81
N ILE A 276 -2.68 -2.37 -36.65
CA ILE A 276 -1.43 -1.62 -36.48
C ILE A 276 -0.36 -2.41 -35.72
N GLY A 277 -0.60 -3.71 -35.48
CA GLY A 277 0.37 -4.63 -34.89
C GLY A 277 0.63 -4.43 -33.39
N LEU A 278 -0.32 -3.87 -32.64
CA LEU A 278 -0.22 -3.80 -31.18
C LEU A 278 -0.99 -4.96 -30.54
N ASP A 279 -0.33 -5.68 -29.64
CA ASP A 279 -0.91 -6.72 -28.81
C ASP A 279 -1.09 -6.25 -27.37
N HIS A 280 -1.86 -7.02 -26.59
CA HIS A 280 -2.07 -6.69 -25.19
C HIS A 280 -0.84 -6.97 -24.31
N GLN A 281 0.16 -7.73 -24.75
CA GLN A 281 1.25 -8.15 -23.86
C GLN A 281 2.13 -6.96 -23.45
N GLU A 282 2.27 -5.99 -24.34
CA GLU A 282 3.03 -4.77 -24.08
C GLU A 282 2.18 -3.50 -24.12
N ASN A 283 0.87 -3.61 -24.38
CA ASN A 283 -0.05 -2.48 -24.45
C ASN A 283 -1.34 -2.71 -23.63
N PRO A 284 -1.99 -1.63 -23.16
CA PRO A 284 -1.44 -0.29 -23.05
C PRO A 284 -0.31 -0.23 -22.02
N VAL A 285 0.58 0.76 -22.15
CA VAL A 285 1.49 1.09 -21.05
C VAL A 285 0.69 1.75 -19.93
N GLU A 286 1.18 1.61 -18.70
CA GLU A 286 0.59 2.31 -17.56
C GLU A 286 1.07 3.77 -17.57
N GLU A 287 0.23 4.69 -17.14
CA GLU A 287 0.43 6.12 -17.36
C GLU A 287 0.84 6.85 -16.08
N ILE A 288 1.66 7.91 -16.21
CA ILE A 288 1.91 8.90 -15.17
C ILE A 288 1.50 10.27 -15.71
N ASN A 289 0.42 10.80 -15.15
CA ASN A 289 -0.30 11.97 -15.60
C ASN A 289 -0.13 13.14 -14.62
N LEU A 290 0.18 14.32 -15.16
CA LEU A 290 0.07 15.58 -14.40
C LEU A 290 -1.36 16.10 -14.53
N LEU A 291 -2.04 16.23 -13.39
CA LEU A 291 -3.41 16.74 -13.30
C LEU A 291 -3.37 18.27 -13.17
N ALA A 292 -3.13 18.94 -14.30
CA ALA A 292 -2.77 20.36 -14.33
C ALA A 292 -3.98 21.29 -14.22
N SER A 293 -5.14 20.86 -14.71
CA SER A 293 -6.32 21.72 -14.79
C SER A 293 -7.62 20.95 -14.59
N SER A 294 -8.61 21.64 -14.04
CA SER A 294 -9.92 21.04 -13.76
C SER A 294 -10.67 20.70 -15.04
N GLY A 295 -11.36 19.57 -15.05
CA GLY A 295 -12.09 19.04 -16.20
C GLY A 295 -11.22 18.53 -17.35
N GLN A 296 -9.90 18.41 -17.15
CA GLN A 296 -9.00 17.90 -18.17
C GLN A 296 -9.24 16.40 -18.43
N PHE A 297 -9.27 16.01 -19.70
CA PHE A 297 -9.54 14.65 -20.15
C PHE A 297 -8.24 13.90 -20.51
N TYR A 298 -8.10 12.68 -20.00
CA TYR A 298 -6.91 11.83 -20.10
C TYR A 298 -7.13 10.56 -20.94
N GLY A 299 -8.19 10.52 -21.75
CA GLY A 299 -8.30 9.58 -22.86
C GLY A 299 -9.32 8.48 -22.66
N TYR A 300 -9.39 7.84 -21.49
CA TYR A 300 -10.34 6.73 -21.27
C TYR A 300 -11.80 7.20 -21.34
N PRO A 301 -12.74 6.45 -21.96
CA PRO A 301 -12.59 5.11 -22.56
C PRO A 301 -12.23 5.11 -24.05
N PHE A 302 -11.93 6.28 -24.63
CA PHE A 302 -11.78 6.44 -26.08
C PHE A 302 -10.35 6.25 -26.58
N CYS A 303 -9.36 6.53 -25.74
CA CYS A 303 -7.94 6.50 -26.06
C CYS A 303 -7.15 5.66 -25.05
N PHE A 304 -6.00 5.16 -25.49
CA PHE A 304 -5.01 4.51 -24.64
C PHE A 304 -3.58 4.89 -25.07
N SER A 305 -2.65 4.85 -24.13
CA SER A 305 -1.22 5.00 -24.38
C SER A 305 -0.60 3.70 -24.89
N SER A 306 -0.05 3.68 -26.11
CA SER A 306 0.69 2.53 -26.62
C SER A 306 2.15 2.54 -26.13
N ASN A 307 2.80 1.38 -26.21
CA ASN A 307 4.24 1.22 -25.99
C ASN A 307 5.06 1.68 -27.21
N GLU A 308 4.64 2.79 -27.82
CA GLU A 308 5.34 3.43 -28.93
C GLU A 308 5.75 4.83 -28.50
N THR A 309 6.92 5.27 -28.96
CA THR A 309 7.41 6.64 -28.76
C THR A 309 7.39 7.37 -30.09
N SER A 310 6.78 8.55 -30.09
CA SER A 310 6.73 9.45 -31.25
C SER A 310 8.13 10.02 -31.57
N THR A 311 8.23 10.73 -32.70
CA THR A 311 9.49 11.42 -33.08
C THR A 311 9.86 12.56 -32.12
N ASP A 312 8.89 13.17 -31.44
CA ASP A 312 9.13 14.23 -30.44
C ASP A 312 9.35 13.69 -29.02
N GLY A 313 9.42 12.36 -28.85
CA GLY A 313 9.71 11.71 -27.57
C GLY A 313 8.49 11.53 -26.67
N THR A 314 7.28 11.81 -27.16
CA THR A 314 6.04 11.61 -26.42
C THR A 314 5.47 10.20 -26.63
N VAL A 315 4.62 9.77 -25.71
CA VAL A 315 3.94 8.46 -25.79
C VAL A 315 2.81 8.55 -26.81
N VAL A 316 2.79 7.62 -27.77
CA VAL A 316 1.77 7.63 -28.81
C VAL A 316 0.40 7.27 -28.22
N GLN A 317 -0.58 8.13 -28.46
CA GLN A 317 -1.97 7.88 -28.11
C GLN A 317 -2.69 7.16 -29.26
N ARG A 318 -3.48 6.14 -28.93
CA ARG A 318 -4.22 5.30 -29.89
C ARG A 318 -5.69 5.24 -29.51
N ALA A 319 -6.55 5.10 -30.51
CA ALA A 319 -7.98 4.87 -30.27
C ALA A 319 -8.24 3.48 -29.70
N MET A 320 -9.13 3.40 -28.73
CA MET A 320 -9.59 2.16 -28.13
C MET A 320 -10.23 1.27 -29.21
N PRO A 321 -10.00 -0.07 -29.23
CA PRO A 321 -10.59 -0.95 -30.24
C PRO A 321 -12.11 -0.85 -30.33
N ALA A 322 -12.78 -0.58 -29.21
CA ALA A 322 -14.23 -0.47 -29.14
C ALA A 322 -14.80 0.80 -29.80
N THR A 323 -14.00 1.86 -29.93
CA THR A 323 -14.47 3.20 -30.35
C THR A 323 -13.78 3.72 -31.60
N LYS A 324 -12.69 3.09 -32.06
CA LYS A 324 -11.89 3.54 -33.22
C LYS A 324 -12.69 3.76 -34.51
N ASP A 325 -13.82 3.07 -34.69
CA ASP A 325 -14.67 3.11 -35.88
C ASP A 325 -16.03 3.80 -35.63
N ASP A 326 -16.20 4.52 -34.51
CA ASP A 326 -17.46 5.20 -34.17
C ASP A 326 -17.71 6.52 -34.94
N GLY A 327 -16.73 6.91 -35.77
CA GLY A 327 -16.78 8.13 -36.59
C GLY A 327 -16.27 9.39 -35.88
N VAL A 328 -15.86 9.30 -34.62
CA VAL A 328 -15.37 10.41 -33.80
C VAL A 328 -13.96 10.11 -33.27
N HIS A 329 -13.80 9.01 -32.54
CA HIS A 329 -12.61 8.72 -31.73
C HIS A 329 -11.57 7.91 -32.50
N SER A 330 -11.06 8.48 -33.60
CA SER A 330 -9.95 7.89 -34.38
C SER A 330 -8.58 8.08 -33.69
N ASP A 331 -7.53 7.39 -34.16
CA ASP A 331 -6.16 7.62 -33.67
C ASP A 331 -5.76 9.11 -33.79
N ALA A 332 -6.16 9.79 -34.87
CA ALA A 332 -5.91 11.22 -35.05
C ALA A 332 -6.65 12.09 -34.03
N TRP A 333 -7.85 11.67 -33.61
CA TRP A 333 -8.59 12.33 -32.53
C TRP A 333 -7.86 12.18 -31.20
N CYS A 334 -7.38 10.97 -30.89
CA CYS A 334 -6.64 10.67 -29.66
C CYS A 334 -5.27 11.33 -29.57
N GLN A 335 -4.66 11.65 -30.72
CA GLN A 335 -3.37 12.35 -30.80
C GLN A 335 -3.53 13.88 -30.82
N ASP A 336 -4.75 14.41 -30.97
CA ASP A 336 -5.00 15.83 -30.91
C ASP A 336 -5.03 16.31 -29.44
N PRO A 337 -4.10 17.19 -29.02
CA PRO A 337 -4.04 17.68 -27.65
C PRO A 337 -5.26 18.51 -27.23
N ASN A 338 -6.13 18.92 -28.16
CA ASN A 338 -7.40 19.55 -27.81
C ASN A 338 -8.46 18.55 -27.33
N ASN A 339 -8.28 17.26 -27.64
CA ASN A 339 -9.22 16.19 -27.32
C ASN A 339 -8.71 15.30 -26.19
N ASN A 340 -7.41 15.06 -26.12
CA ASN A 340 -6.81 14.11 -25.18
C ASN A 340 -5.50 14.66 -24.59
N THR A 341 -5.28 14.38 -23.31
CA THR A 341 -4.01 14.68 -22.62
C THR A 341 -3.23 13.39 -22.40
N GLY A 342 -2.15 13.19 -23.17
CA GLY A 342 -1.26 12.05 -22.98
C GLY A 342 -0.37 12.16 -21.73
N PRO A 343 0.25 11.05 -21.30
CA PRO A 343 1.06 10.99 -20.10
C PRO A 343 2.42 11.66 -20.27
N LEU A 344 3.04 12.03 -19.14
CA LEU A 344 4.38 12.61 -19.09
C LEU A 344 5.47 11.59 -18.79
N ALA A 345 5.10 10.42 -18.27
CA ALA A 345 5.96 9.26 -18.10
C ALA A 345 5.10 7.99 -18.11
N THR A 346 5.75 6.83 -18.24
CA THR A 346 5.05 5.54 -18.29
C THR A 346 5.64 4.56 -17.30
N LEU A 347 4.85 3.55 -16.94
CA LEU A 347 5.28 2.34 -16.28
C LEU A 347 5.00 1.14 -17.20
N PRO A 348 5.67 -0.01 -17.01
CA PRO A 348 5.44 -1.18 -17.84
C PRO A 348 3.95 -1.58 -17.87
N ALA A 349 3.46 -1.97 -19.05
CA ALA A 349 2.10 -2.48 -19.22
C ALA A 349 1.73 -3.52 -18.16
N HIS A 350 0.49 -3.46 -17.67
CA HIS A 350 -0.09 -4.35 -16.64
C HIS A 350 0.57 -4.29 -15.26
N SER A 351 1.56 -3.43 -15.04
CA SER A 351 2.26 -3.37 -13.74
C SER A 351 1.35 -2.93 -12.59
N SER A 352 0.21 -2.31 -12.89
CA SER A 352 -0.87 -1.99 -11.94
C SER A 352 -0.43 -1.00 -10.83
N PRO A 353 -0.18 0.28 -11.14
CA PRO A 353 0.21 1.28 -10.15
C PRO A 353 -0.88 1.51 -9.09
N ILE A 354 -0.52 1.54 -7.81
CA ILE A 354 -1.53 1.46 -6.73
C ILE A 354 -1.32 2.39 -5.54
N ALA A 355 -0.09 2.82 -5.28
CA ALA A 355 0.21 3.94 -4.40
C ALA A 355 1.41 4.69 -4.95
N MET A 356 1.49 5.99 -4.66
CA MET A 356 2.62 6.81 -5.05
C MET A 356 2.93 7.88 -4.01
N ALA A 357 4.18 8.34 -4.00
CA ALA A 357 4.62 9.42 -3.16
C ALA A 357 5.83 10.12 -3.80
N PHE A 358 5.90 11.44 -3.65
CA PHE A 358 7.11 12.19 -3.94
C PHE A 358 8.06 12.12 -2.74
N MET A 359 9.37 12.06 -2.98
CA MET A 359 10.36 12.18 -1.90
C MET A 359 10.27 13.58 -1.29
N PRO A 360 9.90 13.71 0.00
CA PRO A 360 9.91 14.99 0.69
C PRO A 360 11.35 15.42 0.99
N SER A 361 11.54 16.71 1.26
CA SER A 361 12.78 17.14 1.91
C SER A 361 12.91 16.48 3.28
N HIS A 362 14.13 16.09 3.66
CA HIS A 362 14.41 15.42 4.92
C HIS A 362 15.77 15.86 5.50
N ALA A 363 16.05 15.44 6.74
CA ALA A 363 17.33 15.70 7.39
C ALA A 363 18.49 15.28 6.50
N GLY A 364 19.55 16.08 6.46
CA GLY A 364 20.68 15.88 5.53
C GLY A 364 20.56 16.66 4.21
N CYS A 365 19.38 17.17 3.84
CA CYS A 365 19.15 17.85 2.56
C CYS A 365 19.06 19.38 2.65
N ALA A 366 19.29 19.96 3.83
CA ALA A 366 19.50 21.39 3.99
C ALA A 366 20.96 21.76 3.65
N ALA A 367 21.20 22.98 3.17
CA ALA A 367 22.53 23.46 2.78
C ALA A 367 23.55 23.49 3.94
N ASP A 368 23.08 23.37 5.19
CA ASP A 368 23.85 23.38 6.44
C ASP A 368 23.73 22.07 7.24
N ALA A 369 23.15 21.01 6.66
CA ALA A 369 22.92 19.77 7.39
C ALA A 369 24.24 19.06 7.76
N ASP A 370 24.33 18.56 9.00
CA ASP A 370 25.44 17.72 9.44
C ASP A 370 25.42 16.40 8.64
N PRO A 371 26.43 16.12 7.80
CA PRO A 371 26.48 14.91 6.97
C PRO A 371 26.52 13.61 7.79
N ASN A 372 26.76 13.69 9.11
CA ASN A 372 26.75 12.54 10.01
C ASN A 372 25.38 12.29 10.68
N SER A 373 24.37 13.12 10.41
CA SER A 373 23.07 13.08 11.11
C SER A 373 21.99 12.21 10.44
N ALA A 374 22.20 11.70 9.22
CA ALA A 374 21.19 10.91 8.50
C ALA A 374 21.74 9.56 7.99
N PRO A 375 21.87 8.54 8.87
CA PRO A 375 22.50 7.28 8.48
C PRO A 375 21.61 6.30 7.70
N LEU A 376 20.29 6.57 7.56
CA LEU A 376 19.33 5.62 6.95
C LEU A 376 18.49 6.19 5.79
N SER A 377 18.56 7.50 5.54
CA SER A 377 17.76 8.14 4.47
C SER A 377 18.37 7.92 3.08
N PHE A 378 17.52 7.95 2.07
CA PHE A 378 17.93 7.94 0.67
C PHE A 378 18.57 9.28 0.25
N PRO A 379 19.27 9.34 -0.90
CA PRO A 379 20.04 10.53 -1.30
C PRO A 379 19.18 11.78 -1.49
N CYS A 380 19.72 12.95 -1.10
CA CYS A 380 19.05 14.24 -1.29
C CYS A 380 18.81 14.62 -2.76
N SER A 381 19.57 14.03 -3.69
CA SER A 381 19.32 14.19 -5.12
C SER A 381 18.00 13.56 -5.57
N TRP A 382 17.33 12.78 -4.72
CA TRP A 382 16.02 12.19 -5.01
C TRP A 382 14.86 13.04 -4.51
N VAL A 383 15.12 14.11 -3.76
CA VAL A 383 14.07 15.02 -3.30
C VAL A 383 13.32 15.58 -4.52
N GLY A 384 12.01 15.37 -4.56
CA GLY A 384 11.17 15.73 -5.70
C GLY A 384 11.00 14.64 -6.76
N ASP A 385 11.73 13.52 -6.68
CA ASP A 385 11.46 12.35 -7.51
C ASP A 385 10.16 11.67 -7.08
N LEU A 386 9.52 11.00 -8.03
CA LEU A 386 8.30 10.23 -7.84
C LEU A 386 8.62 8.75 -7.59
N PHE A 387 7.91 8.14 -6.64
CA PHE A 387 7.98 6.72 -6.34
C PHE A 387 6.60 6.10 -6.46
N VAL A 388 6.51 4.96 -7.15
CA VAL A 388 5.22 4.31 -7.46
C VAL A 388 5.30 2.82 -7.12
N THR A 389 4.39 2.34 -6.30
CA THR A 389 4.20 0.90 -6.08
C THR A 389 3.33 0.33 -7.19
N THR A 390 3.79 -0.79 -7.75
CA THR A 390 3.12 -1.54 -8.81
C THR A 390 2.72 -2.90 -8.25
N HIS A 391 1.42 -3.15 -8.22
CA HIS A 391 0.83 -4.30 -7.53
C HIS A 391 1.11 -5.63 -8.24
N GLY A 392 1.42 -5.57 -9.53
CA GLY A 392 1.81 -6.70 -10.34
C GLY A 392 0.70 -7.19 -11.27
N SER A 393 1.09 -7.61 -12.46
CA SER A 393 0.19 -8.05 -13.52
C SER A 393 -0.54 -9.35 -13.18
N TRP A 394 -1.81 -9.40 -13.56
CA TRP A 394 -2.60 -10.64 -13.62
C TRP A 394 -2.87 -11.08 -15.08
N ASN A 395 -2.76 -10.14 -16.03
CA ASN A 395 -3.21 -10.28 -17.41
C ASN A 395 -2.07 -10.08 -18.43
N ALA A 396 -0.93 -10.69 -18.15
CA ALA A 396 0.24 -10.73 -19.02
C ALA A 396 0.92 -12.09 -18.90
N ASP A 397 1.50 -12.59 -19.99
CA ASP A 397 2.18 -13.88 -20.01
C ASP A 397 3.47 -13.84 -19.18
N VAL A 398 4.20 -12.74 -19.30
CA VAL A 398 5.36 -12.42 -18.45
C VAL A 398 4.90 -11.46 -17.37
N ALA A 399 5.09 -11.85 -16.10
CA ALA A 399 4.69 -10.99 -15.00
C ALA A 399 5.53 -9.70 -14.95
N ARG A 400 4.83 -8.57 -14.81
CA ARG A 400 5.37 -7.20 -14.74
C ARG A 400 4.90 -6.53 -13.46
N GLY A 401 5.66 -5.55 -12.97
CA GLY A 401 5.38 -4.89 -11.69
C GLY A 401 5.94 -5.67 -10.50
N TYR A 402 5.11 -5.91 -9.48
CA TYR A 402 5.52 -6.49 -8.19
C TYR A 402 6.67 -5.72 -7.55
N ALA A 403 6.68 -4.40 -7.75
CA ALA A 403 7.85 -3.56 -7.51
C ALA A 403 7.50 -2.15 -7.01
N LEU A 404 8.49 -1.52 -6.36
CA LEU A 404 8.56 -0.08 -6.13
C LEU A 404 9.46 0.53 -7.22
N TYR A 405 8.89 1.39 -8.06
CA TYR A 405 9.62 2.13 -9.07
C TYR A 405 9.96 3.53 -8.58
N ARG A 406 11.07 4.08 -9.08
CA ARG A 406 11.44 5.49 -9.01
C ARG A 406 11.39 6.08 -10.41
N VAL A 407 10.70 7.19 -10.56
CA VAL A 407 10.68 8.03 -11.76
C VAL A 407 11.39 9.32 -11.39
N PRO A 408 12.59 9.60 -11.91
CA PRO A 408 13.32 10.76 -11.45
C PRO A 408 12.87 12.04 -12.16
N PHE A 409 12.89 13.16 -11.44
CA PHE A 409 12.34 14.44 -11.87
C PHE A 409 13.44 15.49 -12.03
N GLY A 410 13.25 16.36 -13.01
CA GLY A 410 14.05 17.56 -13.20
C GLY A 410 13.66 18.66 -12.23
N SER A 411 14.53 19.65 -12.09
CA SER A 411 14.25 20.86 -11.29
C SER A 411 13.04 21.67 -11.78
N ASP A 412 12.63 21.49 -13.05
CA ASP A 412 11.42 22.07 -13.62
C ASP A 412 10.14 21.39 -13.10
N GLY A 413 10.25 20.28 -12.36
CA GLY A 413 9.13 19.50 -11.85
C GLY A 413 8.53 18.57 -12.90
N ARG A 414 9.31 18.17 -13.93
CA ARG A 414 8.88 17.17 -14.91
C ARG A 414 9.69 15.89 -14.82
N PRO A 415 9.12 14.73 -15.18
CA PRO A 415 9.87 13.49 -15.33
C PRO A 415 11.04 13.67 -16.31
N LEU A 416 12.19 13.09 -15.98
CA LEU A 416 13.30 12.97 -16.91
C LEU A 416 12.99 11.86 -17.92
N SER A 417 13.49 11.98 -19.15
CA SER A 417 13.29 11.02 -20.26
C SER A 417 13.99 9.65 -20.06
N GLN A 418 14.28 9.26 -18.82
CA GLN A 418 14.89 7.98 -18.48
C GLN A 418 13.83 6.98 -18.06
N ALA A 419 14.10 5.70 -18.31
CA ALA A 419 13.25 4.62 -17.84
C ALA A 419 13.16 4.63 -16.30
N PRO A 420 12.00 4.28 -15.71
CA PRO A 420 11.87 4.12 -14.28
C PRO A 420 12.88 3.10 -13.69
N ASP A 421 13.50 3.44 -12.56
CA ASP A 421 14.37 2.53 -11.81
C ASP A 421 13.55 1.62 -10.91
N ILE A 422 13.92 0.35 -10.77
CA ILE A 422 13.34 -0.55 -9.76
C ILE A 422 14.13 -0.40 -8.47
N LEU A 423 13.47 -0.11 -7.35
CA LEU A 423 14.10 -0.02 -6.03
C LEU A 423 13.95 -1.30 -5.22
N LEU A 424 12.77 -1.90 -5.31
CA LEU A 424 12.37 -3.11 -4.61
C LEU A 424 11.52 -3.92 -5.57
N GLN A 425 11.74 -5.23 -5.65
CA GLN A 425 10.92 -6.14 -6.43
C GLN A 425 10.84 -7.51 -5.76
N ALA A 426 9.75 -8.25 -5.98
CA ALA A 426 9.71 -9.65 -5.57
C ALA A 426 10.74 -10.48 -6.35
N THR A 427 11.57 -11.26 -5.65
CA THR A 427 12.72 -12.03 -6.21
C THR A 427 12.37 -13.02 -7.33
N GLU A 428 11.10 -13.39 -7.45
CA GLU A 428 10.62 -14.38 -8.42
C GLU A 428 9.54 -13.82 -9.37
N ALA A 429 9.47 -12.48 -9.49
CA ALA A 429 8.38 -11.77 -10.17
C ALA A 429 8.08 -12.31 -11.56
N ALA A 430 9.07 -12.75 -12.33
CA ALA A 430 8.86 -13.23 -13.71
C ALA A 430 8.42 -14.70 -13.84
N ALA A 431 8.69 -15.58 -12.86
CA ALA A 431 8.53 -17.04 -13.04
C ALA A 431 7.39 -17.67 -12.23
N THR A 432 7.00 -17.10 -11.08
CA THR A 432 6.05 -17.78 -10.16
C THR A 432 4.95 -16.89 -9.59
N CYS A 433 4.98 -15.57 -9.85
CA CYS A 433 4.01 -14.63 -9.28
C CYS A 433 2.77 -14.37 -10.15
N SER A 434 2.80 -14.71 -11.45
CA SER A 434 1.64 -14.53 -12.33
C SER A 434 0.56 -15.59 -12.05
N PRO A 435 -0.71 -15.18 -11.80
CA PRO A 435 -1.84 -16.11 -11.75
C PRO A 435 -1.96 -16.98 -13.01
N SER A 436 -1.59 -16.43 -14.18
CA SER A 436 -1.56 -17.11 -15.48
C SER A 436 -0.52 -18.23 -15.53
N ALA A 437 0.55 -18.13 -14.74
CA ALA A 437 1.60 -19.12 -14.60
C ALA A 437 1.32 -20.17 -13.50
N GLY A 438 0.13 -20.16 -12.91
CA GLY A 438 -0.27 -21.12 -11.86
C GLY A 438 0.32 -20.85 -10.47
N GLY A 439 0.90 -19.67 -10.24
CA GLY A 439 1.37 -19.22 -8.94
C GLY A 439 0.77 -17.88 -8.53
N GLY A 440 0.83 -17.52 -7.25
CA GLY A 440 0.56 -16.14 -6.83
C GLY A 440 -0.56 -15.91 -5.81
N LEU A 441 -0.61 -16.70 -4.74
CA LEU A 441 -1.19 -16.24 -3.45
C LEU A 441 -0.09 -15.91 -2.40
N GLY A 442 1.20 -15.94 -2.78
CA GLY A 442 2.33 -15.82 -1.84
C GLY A 442 3.41 -14.79 -2.17
N CYS A 443 3.34 -14.10 -3.31
CA CYS A 443 4.33 -13.07 -3.65
C CYS A 443 4.02 -11.74 -2.95
N PHE A 444 5.07 -10.97 -2.64
CA PHE A 444 4.91 -9.61 -2.17
C PHE A 444 4.28 -8.76 -3.28
N ARG A 445 3.15 -8.11 -2.98
CA ARG A 445 2.40 -7.27 -3.94
C ARG A 445 2.29 -5.86 -3.37
N PRO A 446 3.20 -4.94 -3.74
CA PRO A 446 3.21 -3.57 -3.21
C PRO A 446 1.83 -2.92 -3.33
N SER A 447 1.22 -2.54 -2.19
CA SER A 447 -0.18 -2.09 -2.10
C SER A 447 -0.36 -0.73 -1.40
N GLY A 448 0.65 -0.30 -0.64
CA GLY A 448 0.69 0.97 0.08
C GLY A 448 2.12 1.50 0.15
N LEU A 449 2.28 2.82 0.18
CA LEU A 449 3.56 3.51 0.18
C LEU A 449 3.51 4.74 1.08
N VAL A 450 4.50 4.89 1.95
CA VAL A 450 4.74 6.11 2.72
C VAL A 450 6.23 6.42 2.73
N VAL A 451 6.60 7.69 2.57
CA VAL A 451 7.97 8.17 2.76
C VAL A 451 8.06 8.96 4.06
N LYS A 452 8.86 8.48 5.01
CA LYS A 452 9.09 9.13 6.31
C LYS A 452 10.57 9.40 6.47
N ASN A 453 10.95 10.66 6.67
CA ASN A 453 12.34 11.07 6.89
C ASN A 453 13.34 10.52 5.84
N GLY A 454 12.92 10.46 4.58
CA GLY A 454 13.75 9.94 3.49
C GLY A 454 13.84 8.43 3.41
N THR A 455 13.01 7.69 4.16
CA THR A 455 12.95 6.22 4.20
C THR A 455 11.58 5.75 3.68
N PHE A 456 11.56 4.69 2.88
CA PHE A 456 10.32 4.13 2.32
C PHE A 456 9.72 3.08 3.24
N PHE A 457 8.40 3.09 3.40
CA PHE A 457 7.59 2.04 3.99
C PHE A 457 6.64 1.51 2.92
N VAL A 458 6.67 0.21 2.65
CA VAL A 458 5.91 -0.44 1.59
C VAL A 458 5.11 -1.59 2.18
N ALA A 459 3.79 -1.60 1.96
CA ALA A 459 2.93 -2.70 2.35
C ALA A 459 2.71 -3.69 1.21
N SER A 460 2.33 -4.92 1.57
CA SER A 460 1.80 -5.94 0.67
C SER A 460 0.47 -6.46 1.22
N ASP A 461 -0.62 -6.28 0.45
CA ASP A 461 -1.93 -6.80 0.83
C ASP A 461 -2.00 -8.33 0.74
N ALA A 462 -1.23 -8.92 -0.18
CA ALA A 462 -1.18 -10.36 -0.40
C ALA A 462 -0.46 -11.11 0.72
N THR A 463 0.69 -10.60 1.18
CA THR A 463 1.49 -11.24 2.23
C THR A 463 1.16 -10.74 3.63
N GLY A 464 0.58 -9.54 3.75
CA GLY A 464 0.31 -8.91 5.03
C GLY A 464 1.51 -8.24 5.68
N ASP A 465 2.62 -8.11 4.93
CA ASP A 465 3.86 -7.52 5.43
C ASP A 465 3.92 -6.03 5.15
N ILE A 466 4.55 -5.30 6.06
CA ILE A 466 5.02 -3.94 5.85
C ILE A 466 6.53 -3.97 6.01
N VAL A 467 7.24 -3.56 4.96
CA VAL A 467 8.70 -3.45 4.95
C VAL A 467 9.12 -2.00 4.93
N TYR A 468 10.30 -1.71 5.47
CA TYR A 468 10.98 -0.44 5.26
C TYR A 468 12.31 -0.66 4.55
N LEU A 469 12.67 0.29 3.69
CA LEU A 469 13.91 0.26 2.92
C LEU A 469 14.90 1.25 3.51
N VAL A 470 16.16 0.85 3.66
CA VAL A 470 17.24 1.74 4.12
C VAL A 470 18.41 1.78 3.16
N ASN A 471 19.14 2.88 3.22
CA ASN A 471 20.44 3.05 2.58
C ASN A 471 21.56 2.36 3.40
N SER A 472 21.96 1.17 2.95
CA SER A 472 23.04 0.38 3.55
C SER A 472 24.44 0.92 3.23
N ALA A 473 24.61 1.78 2.22
CA ALA A 473 25.87 2.47 1.98
C ALA A 473 26.18 3.54 3.06
N GLY A 474 25.15 4.13 3.67
CA GLY A 474 25.26 5.04 4.82
C GLY A 474 25.41 4.33 6.18
N SER A 475 25.15 3.02 6.24
CA SER A 475 25.02 2.26 7.50
C SER A 475 26.26 1.48 7.93
N LYS A 476 27.37 1.48 7.16
CA LYS A 476 28.64 0.86 7.61
C LYS A 476 29.18 1.46 8.93
N SER A 477 28.70 2.64 9.32
CA SER A 477 28.97 3.30 10.61
C SER A 477 27.82 3.23 11.62
N ALA A 478 26.58 2.92 11.22
CA ALA A 478 25.39 2.93 12.10
C ALA A 478 24.92 1.52 12.53
N ALA A 479 25.15 0.49 11.71
CA ALA A 479 24.86 -0.90 12.06
C ALA A 479 25.70 -1.40 13.26
N SER A 480 26.85 -0.79 13.52
CA SER A 480 27.67 -1.07 14.70
C SER A 480 27.14 -0.43 16.00
N SER A 481 26.28 0.60 15.90
CA SER A 481 25.68 1.27 17.06
C SER A 481 24.35 0.66 17.54
N LEU A 482 23.63 -0.05 16.67
CA LEU A 482 22.44 -0.83 17.04
C LEU A 482 22.78 -2.27 17.49
N ALA A 483 23.97 -2.77 17.13
CA ALA A 483 24.43 -4.12 17.47
C ALA A 483 25.40 -4.19 18.67
N SER A 484 25.71 -3.06 19.32
CA SER A 484 26.60 -3.06 20.50
C SER A 484 25.79 -3.03 21.80
N PRO A 485 25.61 -4.16 22.52
CA PRO A 485 25.22 -4.08 23.91
C PRO A 485 26.34 -3.33 24.64
N ARG A 486 26.03 -2.21 25.32
CA ARG A 486 26.93 -1.65 26.34
C ARG A 486 26.99 -2.66 27.48
N ILE A 487 27.85 -3.67 27.34
CA ILE A 487 28.21 -4.55 28.44
C ILE A 487 29.10 -3.72 29.36
N SER A 488 28.54 -3.27 30.48
CA SER A 488 29.35 -2.91 31.64
C SER A 488 30.23 -4.11 32.01
N SER A 489 31.53 -3.88 32.19
CA SER A 489 32.56 -4.90 32.36
C SER A 489 32.20 -6.05 33.32
N PRO A 490 32.64 -7.30 33.04
CA PRO A 490 32.24 -8.50 33.78
C PRO A 490 32.99 -8.70 35.12
N GLN A 491 33.43 -7.63 35.79
CA GLN A 491 34.12 -7.76 37.08
C GLN A 491 33.20 -7.66 38.31
N ALA A 492 31.90 -7.37 38.14
CA ALA A 492 30.98 -7.17 39.27
C ALA A 492 30.03 -8.34 39.61
N VAL A 493 29.96 -9.39 38.78
CA VAL A 493 28.94 -10.46 38.96
C VAL A 493 29.50 -11.74 39.64
N LEU A 494 30.81 -11.82 39.88
CA LEU A 494 31.43 -12.97 40.55
C LEU A 494 31.44 -12.90 42.09
N ALA A 495 30.87 -11.86 42.71
CA ALA A 495 30.86 -11.72 44.17
C ALA A 495 29.58 -12.24 44.86
N THR A 496 28.51 -12.56 44.13
CA THR A 496 27.20 -12.84 44.76
C THR A 496 26.78 -14.32 44.75
N ILE A 497 27.55 -15.20 44.08
CA ILE A 497 27.23 -16.65 44.00
C ILE A 497 28.03 -17.50 45.01
N ALA A 498 28.97 -16.90 45.75
CA ALA A 498 29.74 -17.62 46.79
C ALA A 498 29.13 -17.57 48.21
N PHE A 499 27.97 -16.94 48.41
CA PHE A 499 27.38 -16.76 49.76
C PHE A 499 26.12 -17.60 50.06
N LEU A 500 25.70 -18.51 49.18
CA LEU A 500 24.46 -19.29 49.35
C LEU A 500 24.66 -20.81 49.48
N PHE A 501 25.86 -21.27 49.82
CA PHE A 501 26.15 -22.69 50.06
C PHE A 501 26.70 -23.01 51.47
N VAL A 502 26.44 -22.16 52.47
CA VAL A 502 26.75 -22.43 53.90
C VAL A 502 25.52 -22.35 54.82
N ALA A 503 24.31 -22.15 54.28
CA ALA A 503 23.08 -22.13 55.08
C ALA A 503 22.08 -23.20 54.64
N MET A 504 22.50 -24.47 54.71
CA MET A 504 21.62 -25.64 54.83
C MET A 504 22.48 -26.86 55.23
N MET A 505 22.94 -26.84 56.49
CA MET A 505 22.95 -28.02 57.35
C MET A 505 21.74 -27.96 58.27
#